data_AF-A0A260ZJN7-F1
#
_entry.id   AF-A0A260ZJN7-F1
#
_cell.length_a   1.000
_cell.length_b   1.000
_cell.length_c   1.000
_cell.angle_alpha   90.00
_cell.angle_beta   90.00
_cell.angle_gamma   90.00
#
_symmetry.space_group_name_H-M   'P 1'
#
loop_
_entity.id
_entity.type
_entity.pdbx_description
1 polymer ?
#
loop_
_entity_poly.entity_id
_entity_poly.type
_entity_poly.pdbx_seq_one_letter_code
_entity_poly.pdbx_strand_id
1 'polypeptide(L)'
;TDSFFERSHLTPQQILYLAADWVENPTKPILHVARDFKVDKNSVTKMHELFRQLTKSWFYRETGKDQHQMLGGPHKIVEIDETMMYRAKYNKGRMLTRKQVWVFGMIERGTSKIIMFRVSRRNAQTLIPIIRKYIKPGTTIISDAWRAYGGIAQLQEGYNHG
;
A
#
# COMPACT_ATOMS: atom_id res chain seq x y z
N THR A 1 -31.20 -5.89 13.93
CA THR A 1 -31.09 -6.14 12.49
C THR A 1 -30.62 -4.85 11.86
N ASP A 2 -29.35 -4.82 11.50
CA ASP A 2 -28.69 -3.67 10.86
C ASP A 2 -27.44 -4.16 10.10
N SER A 3 -27.61 -5.20 9.29
CA SER A 3 -26.50 -5.83 8.60
C SER A 3 -26.03 -5.00 7.41
N PHE A 4 -24.75 -5.14 7.08
CA PHE A 4 -24.10 -4.56 5.91
C PHE A 4 -24.88 -4.76 4.59
N PHE A 5 -25.62 -5.87 4.46
CA PHE A 5 -26.39 -6.22 3.26
C PHE A 5 -27.81 -5.65 3.26
N GLU A 6 -28.40 -5.33 4.42
CA GLU A 6 -29.81 -4.92 4.54
C GLU A 6 -30.09 -3.53 3.97
N ARG A 7 -29.07 -2.65 3.89
CA ARG A 7 -29.22 -1.27 3.39
C ARG A 7 -28.83 -1.11 1.91
N SER A 8 -28.47 -2.21 1.24
CA SER A 8 -28.04 -2.18 -0.16
C SER A 8 -29.18 -2.62 -1.08
N HIS A 9 -29.34 -1.93 -2.21
CA HIS A 9 -30.22 -2.38 -3.29
C HIS A 9 -29.61 -3.54 -4.11
N LEU A 10 -28.39 -3.95 -3.80
CA LEU A 10 -27.70 -5.07 -4.43
C LEU A 10 -27.87 -6.35 -3.61
N THR A 11 -28.01 -7.47 -4.32
CA THR A 11 -28.01 -8.78 -3.68
C THR A 11 -26.64 -9.09 -3.05
N PRO A 12 -26.57 -9.93 -2.00
CA PRO A 12 -25.31 -10.37 -1.43
C PRO A 12 -24.36 -10.99 -2.45
N GLN A 13 -24.90 -11.73 -3.43
CA GLN A 13 -24.12 -12.32 -4.52
C GLN A 13 -23.45 -11.25 -5.40
N GLN A 14 -24.19 -10.22 -5.81
CA GLN A 14 -23.61 -9.10 -6.57
C GLN A 14 -22.53 -8.38 -5.78
N ILE A 15 -22.74 -8.19 -4.47
CA ILE A 15 -21.75 -7.55 -3.60
C ILE A 15 -20.46 -8.39 -3.52
N LEU A 16 -20.57 -9.71 -3.38
CA LEU A 16 -19.41 -10.61 -3.35
C LEU A 16 -18.64 -10.60 -4.67
N TYR A 17 -19.34 -10.61 -5.81
CA TYR A 17 -18.67 -10.55 -7.11
C TYR A 17 -18.03 -9.18 -7.38
N LEU A 18 -18.66 -8.08 -6.97
CA LEU A 18 -18.04 -6.76 -7.04
C LEU A 18 -16.79 -6.68 -6.16
N ALA A 19 -16.81 -7.32 -4.99
CA ALA A 19 -15.63 -7.37 -4.12
C ALA A 19 -14.49 -8.20 -4.75
N ALA A 20 -14.80 -9.35 -5.34
CA ALA A 20 -13.82 -10.18 -6.04
C ALA A 20 -13.19 -9.44 -7.22
N ASP A 21 -14.02 -8.85 -8.10
CA ASP A 21 -13.53 -8.07 -9.24
C ASP A 21 -12.72 -6.84 -8.81
N TRP A 22 -13.09 -6.19 -7.70
CA TRP A 22 -12.33 -5.07 -7.14
C TRP A 22 -10.92 -5.47 -6.69
N VAL A 23 -10.77 -6.68 -6.14
CA VAL A 23 -9.47 -7.23 -5.69
C VAL A 23 -8.64 -7.71 -6.88
N GLU A 24 -9.24 -8.44 -7.81
CA GLU A 24 -8.54 -9.06 -8.95
C GLU A 24 -8.21 -8.04 -10.05
N ASN A 25 -9.08 -7.04 -10.26
CA ASN A 25 -8.98 -6.09 -11.36
C ASN A 25 -8.99 -4.62 -10.86
N PRO A 26 -8.04 -4.19 -10.01
CA PRO A 26 -8.08 -2.90 -9.32
C PRO A 26 -7.99 -1.68 -10.26
N THR A 27 -7.53 -1.86 -11.50
CA THR A 27 -7.41 -0.81 -12.52
C THR A 27 -8.59 -0.76 -13.48
N LYS A 28 -9.57 -1.67 -13.35
CA LYS A 28 -10.71 -1.78 -14.26
C LYS A 28 -11.61 -0.54 -14.17
N PRO A 29 -11.97 0.09 -15.30
CA PRO A 29 -12.86 1.24 -15.27
C PRO A 29 -14.24 0.89 -14.68
N ILE A 30 -14.76 1.74 -13.78
CA ILE A 30 -16.07 1.56 -13.13
C ILE A 30 -17.20 1.28 -14.14
N LEU A 31 -17.14 1.90 -15.33
CA LEU A 31 -18.13 1.69 -16.39
C LEU A 31 -18.13 0.25 -16.93
N HIS A 32 -16.96 -0.41 -16.97
CA HIS A 32 -16.85 -1.81 -17.40
C HIS A 32 -17.39 -2.73 -16.30
N VAL A 33 -17.03 -2.48 -15.04
CA VAL A 33 -17.57 -3.22 -13.89
C VAL A 33 -19.10 -3.13 -13.86
N ALA A 34 -19.66 -1.92 -14.00
CA ALA A 34 -21.10 -1.70 -14.07
C ALA A 34 -21.77 -2.50 -15.19
N ARG A 35 -21.14 -2.56 -16.38
CA ARG A 35 -21.62 -3.32 -17.53
C ARG A 35 -21.57 -4.83 -17.27
N ASP A 36 -20.44 -5.34 -16.80
CA ASP A 36 -20.20 -6.77 -16.61
C ASP A 36 -21.15 -7.37 -15.58
N PHE A 37 -21.39 -6.65 -14.47
CA PHE A 37 -22.26 -7.11 -13.39
C PHE A 37 -23.71 -6.63 -13.53
N LYS A 38 -24.05 -5.87 -14.58
CA LYS A 38 -25.37 -5.27 -14.81
C LYS A 38 -25.86 -4.46 -13.59
N VAL A 39 -24.95 -3.73 -12.97
CA VAL A 39 -25.21 -2.87 -11.81
C VAL A 39 -25.05 -1.41 -12.23
N ASP A 40 -25.85 -0.51 -11.67
CA ASP A 40 -25.69 0.91 -11.97
C ASP A 40 -24.33 1.44 -11.49
N LYS A 41 -23.77 2.37 -12.26
CA LYS A 41 -22.45 2.94 -12.01
C LYS A 41 -22.33 3.58 -10.62
N ASN A 42 -23.41 4.18 -10.11
CA ASN A 42 -23.39 4.84 -8.81
C ASN A 42 -23.32 3.81 -7.67
N SER A 43 -24.02 2.68 -7.79
CA SER A 43 -23.91 1.58 -6.85
C SER A 43 -22.54 0.94 -6.87
N VAL A 44 -21.93 0.71 -8.05
CA VAL A 44 -20.53 0.23 -8.12
C VAL A 44 -19.59 1.21 -7.42
N THR A 45 -19.77 2.52 -7.65
CA THR A 45 -18.95 3.56 -7.00
C THR A 45 -19.10 3.53 -5.49
N LYS A 46 -20.34 3.46 -4.98
CA LYS A 46 -20.63 3.34 -3.54
C LYS A 46 -20.01 2.08 -2.93
N MET A 47 -20.13 0.94 -3.61
CA MET A 47 -19.53 -0.32 -3.15
C MET A 47 -18.01 -0.24 -3.11
N HIS A 48 -17.35 0.31 -4.14
CA HIS A 48 -15.90 0.50 -4.14
C HIS A 48 -15.45 1.46 -3.03
N GLU A 49 -16.21 2.52 -2.77
CA GLU A 49 -15.95 3.43 -1.64
C GLU A 49 -16.04 2.72 -0.30
N LEU A 50 -17.05 1.86 -0.14
CA LEU A 50 -17.25 1.04 1.05
C LEU A 50 -16.11 0.01 1.24
N PHE A 51 -15.73 -0.73 0.19
CA PHE A 51 -14.61 -1.66 0.24
C PHE A 51 -13.31 -0.96 0.61
N ARG A 52 -13.08 0.24 0.07
CA ARG A 52 -11.93 1.08 0.43
C ARG A 52 -11.97 1.50 1.91
N GLN A 53 -13.13 1.86 2.44
CA GLN A 53 -13.27 2.19 3.86
C GLN A 53 -13.01 0.98 4.76
N LEU A 54 -13.56 -0.18 4.42
CA LEU A 54 -13.33 -1.43 5.16
C LEU A 54 -11.85 -1.82 5.14
N THR A 55 -11.21 -1.77 3.98
CA THR A 55 -9.78 -2.06 3.80
C THR A 55 -8.94 -1.07 4.61
N LYS A 56 -9.28 0.22 4.60
CA LYS A 56 -8.60 1.26 5.39
C LYS A 56 -8.73 0.99 6.89
N SER A 57 -9.92 0.69 7.37
CA SER A 57 -10.17 0.40 8.80
C SER A 57 -9.47 -0.88 9.24
N TRP A 58 -9.54 -1.94 8.43
CA TRP A 58 -8.80 -3.17 8.66
C TRP A 58 -7.30 -2.92 8.71
N PHE A 59 -6.77 -2.15 7.76
CA PHE A 59 -5.35 -1.84 7.68
C PHE A 59 -4.88 -1.11 8.95
N TYR A 60 -5.54 -0.03 9.37
CA TYR A 60 -5.16 0.68 10.61
C TYR A 60 -5.25 -0.19 11.86
N ARG A 61 -6.27 -1.05 11.94
CA ARG A 61 -6.40 -1.99 13.05
C ARG A 61 -5.25 -2.98 13.05
N GLU A 62 -4.89 -3.54 11.90
CA GLU A 62 -3.84 -4.55 11.81
C GLU A 62 -2.47 -3.95 12.05
N THR A 63 -2.14 -2.83 11.40
CA THR A 63 -0.87 -2.12 11.60
C THR A 63 -0.76 -1.48 12.99
N GLY A 64 -1.89 -1.22 13.66
CA GLY A 64 -1.93 -0.62 14.99
C GLY A 64 -1.76 -1.61 16.14
N LYS A 65 -1.86 -2.93 15.88
CA LYS A 65 -1.73 -3.97 16.92
C LYS A 65 -0.32 -4.05 17.51
N ASP A 66 0.70 -3.75 16.71
CA ASP A 66 2.09 -3.81 17.15
C ASP A 66 2.82 -2.51 16.77
N GLN A 67 2.74 -1.53 17.67
CA GLN A 67 3.43 -0.25 17.51
C GLN A 67 4.96 -0.37 17.50
N HIS A 68 5.49 -1.52 17.90
CA HIS A 68 6.93 -1.84 17.93
C HIS A 68 7.29 -2.88 16.87
N GLN A 69 6.43 -3.11 15.88
CA GLN A 69 6.70 -4.08 14.83
C GLN A 69 7.93 -3.66 14.04
N MET A 70 9.02 -4.41 14.23
CA MET A 70 10.21 -4.34 13.41
C MET A 70 10.25 -5.56 12.48
N LEU A 71 10.61 -5.32 11.22
CA LEU A 71 10.83 -6.34 10.20
C LEU A 71 12.25 -6.90 10.28
N GLY A 72 12.41 -8.14 9.81
CA GLY A 72 13.70 -8.75 9.62
C GLY A 72 14.38 -9.23 10.91
N GLY A 73 15.71 -9.16 10.90
CA GLY A 73 16.64 -9.72 11.88
C GLY A 73 17.78 -10.49 11.18
N PRO A 74 18.72 -11.06 11.95
CA PRO A 74 19.77 -11.90 11.41
C PRO A 74 19.21 -12.99 10.48
N HIS A 75 19.83 -13.11 9.30
CA HIS A 75 19.44 -14.06 8.23
C HIS A 75 18.06 -13.82 7.60
N LYS A 76 17.42 -12.67 7.85
CA LYS A 76 16.19 -12.25 7.17
C LYS A 76 16.48 -11.24 6.07
N ILE A 77 15.58 -11.22 5.10
CA ILE A 77 15.64 -10.29 3.97
C ILE A 77 14.43 -9.38 4.03
N VAL A 78 14.66 -8.07 3.95
CA VAL A 78 13.61 -7.05 3.81
C VAL A 78 13.82 -6.30 2.51
N GLU A 79 12.81 -6.26 1.66
CA GLU A 79 12.81 -5.41 0.47
C GLU A 79 12.22 -4.05 0.82
N ILE A 80 12.84 -3.00 0.30
CA ILE A 80 12.38 -1.62 0.45
C ILE A 80 12.19 -0.99 -0.93
N ASP A 81 11.14 -0.17 -1.07
CA ASP A 81 10.84 0.51 -2.34
C ASP A 81 10.07 1.83 -2.14
N GLU A 82 10.24 2.78 -3.06
CA GLU A 82 9.53 4.05 -3.11
C GLU A 82 8.55 4.12 -4.30
N THR A 83 7.26 4.14 -3.98
CA THR A 83 6.22 4.36 -4.97
C THR A 83 5.76 5.82 -4.99
N MET A 84 5.84 6.46 -6.16
CA MET A 84 5.24 7.78 -6.40
C MET A 84 3.78 7.65 -6.85
N MET A 85 2.86 8.24 -6.10
CA MET A 85 1.46 8.36 -6.47
C MET A 85 1.12 9.80 -6.86
N TYR A 86 0.33 9.97 -7.92
CA TYR A 86 -0.23 11.27 -8.31
C TYR A 86 -1.67 11.08 -8.80
N ARG A 87 -2.50 12.11 -8.62
CA ARG A 87 -3.87 12.13 -9.14
C ARG A 87 -3.95 13.09 -10.32
N ALA A 88 -4.16 12.57 -11.53
CA ALA A 88 -4.50 13.41 -12.68
C ALA A 88 -6.00 13.73 -12.65
N LYS A 89 -6.35 15.02 -12.66
CA LYS A 89 -7.74 15.42 -12.94
C LYS A 89 -7.98 15.17 -14.43
N TYR A 90 -8.99 14.37 -14.78
CA TYR A 90 -9.37 14.01 -16.16
C TYR A 90 -8.29 13.29 -17.00
N ASN A 91 -7.29 12.65 -16.38
CA ASN A 91 -6.17 12.00 -17.10
C ASN A 91 -5.41 12.92 -18.09
N LYS A 92 -5.56 14.25 -18.00
CA LYS A 92 -4.96 15.23 -18.93
C LYS A 92 -3.93 16.13 -18.22
N GLY A 93 -2.73 16.26 -18.80
CA GLY A 93 -1.66 17.23 -18.42
C GLY A 93 -0.34 16.60 -17.91
N ARG A 94 0.76 17.38 -17.92
CA ARG A 94 2.13 16.95 -17.53
C ARG A 94 2.24 16.49 -16.07
N MET A 95 3.02 15.43 -15.83
CA MET A 95 3.16 14.77 -14.51
C MET A 95 3.90 15.60 -13.45
N LEU A 96 4.89 16.40 -13.87
CA LEU A 96 5.89 16.99 -12.96
C LEU A 96 5.38 18.16 -12.09
N THR A 97 4.30 18.84 -12.47
CA THR A 97 3.77 20.00 -11.73
C THR A 97 2.70 19.65 -10.70
N ARG A 98 2.37 18.36 -10.54
CA ARG A 98 1.27 17.92 -9.67
C ARG A 98 1.73 17.61 -8.24
N LYS A 99 0.79 17.69 -7.29
CA LYS A 99 1.00 17.23 -5.92
C LYS A 99 1.26 15.72 -5.93
N GLN A 100 2.51 15.36 -5.67
CA GLN A 100 2.97 13.99 -5.55
C GLN A 100 2.80 13.50 -4.11
N VAL A 101 2.44 12.24 -3.96
CA VAL A 101 2.44 11.52 -2.69
C VAL A 101 3.45 10.41 -2.82
N TRP A 102 4.48 10.44 -1.99
CA TRP A 102 5.47 9.38 -1.92
C TRP A 102 5.08 8.39 -0.84
N VAL A 103 5.09 7.11 -1.18
CA VAL A 103 4.92 6.01 -0.24
C VAL A 103 6.21 5.22 -0.22
N PHE A 104 6.77 5.04 0.97
CA PHE A 104 7.93 4.19 1.21
C PHE A 104 7.45 2.89 1.85
N GLY A 105 7.66 1.77 1.17
CA GLY A 105 7.22 0.45 1.59
C GLY A 105 8.39 -0.44 2.01
N MET A 106 8.10 -1.36 2.94
CA MET A 106 9.02 -2.39 3.42
C MET A 106 8.26 -3.71 3.52
N ILE A 107 8.83 -4.79 2.98
CA ILE A 107 8.26 -6.14 3.07
C ILE A 107 9.33 -7.16 3.48
N GLU A 108 9.03 -7.96 4.50
CA GLU A 108 9.91 -9.06 4.90
C GLU A 108 9.63 -10.29 4.03
N ARG A 109 10.62 -10.71 3.22
CA ARG A 109 10.50 -11.84 2.29
C ARG A 109 10.13 -13.12 3.03
N GLY A 110 9.25 -13.92 2.41
CA GLY A 110 8.77 -15.18 2.98
C GLY A 110 7.79 -15.00 4.14
N THR A 111 7.31 -13.78 4.38
CA THR A 111 6.26 -13.48 5.36
C THR A 111 5.19 -12.58 4.74
N SER A 112 4.09 -12.37 5.46
CA SER A 112 3.06 -11.38 5.12
C SER A 112 3.25 -10.04 5.84
N LYS A 113 4.43 -9.78 6.42
CA LYS A 113 4.69 -8.55 7.18
C LYS A 113 5.09 -7.42 6.24
N ILE A 114 4.27 -6.37 6.23
CA ILE A 114 4.45 -5.18 5.38
C ILE A 114 4.29 -3.94 6.25
N ILE A 115 5.16 -2.95 6.05
CA ILE A 115 5.04 -1.63 6.66
C ILE A 115 5.15 -0.57 5.57
N MET A 116 4.28 0.44 5.60
CA MET A 116 4.25 1.52 4.60
C MET A 116 4.16 2.89 5.27
N PHE A 117 4.91 3.84 4.76
CA PHE A 117 4.97 5.22 5.24
C PHE A 117 4.65 6.19 4.13
N ARG A 118 3.76 7.15 4.40
CA ARG A 118 3.67 8.34 3.55
C ARG A 118 4.83 9.26 3.90
N VAL A 119 5.72 9.52 2.95
CA VAL A 119 6.89 10.40 3.14
C VAL A 119 6.73 11.68 2.33
N SER A 120 7.28 12.78 2.85
CA SER A 120 7.29 14.07 2.16
C SER A 120 8.38 14.15 1.10
N ARG A 121 9.50 13.44 1.32
CA ARG A 121 10.67 13.39 0.43
C ARG A 121 11.26 11.99 0.41
N ARG A 122 11.79 11.59 -0.75
CA ARG A 122 12.45 10.30 -1.03
C ARG A 122 13.98 10.32 -0.78
N ASN A 123 14.45 11.16 0.13
CA ASN A 123 15.90 11.37 0.34
C ASN A 123 16.42 10.53 1.51
N ALA A 124 17.74 10.29 1.51
CA ALA A 124 18.43 9.52 2.56
C ALA A 124 18.10 10.00 3.98
N GLN A 125 18.04 11.33 4.17
CA GLN A 125 17.72 11.98 5.44
C GLN A 125 16.33 11.60 5.98
N THR A 126 15.38 11.29 5.09
CA THR A 126 14.03 10.86 5.47
C THR A 126 13.95 9.35 5.64
N LEU A 127 14.58 8.58 4.73
CA LEU A 127 14.40 7.13 4.65
C LEU A 127 15.27 6.37 5.66
N ILE A 128 16.52 6.79 5.89
CA ILE A 128 17.44 6.10 6.81
C ILE A 128 16.90 6.03 8.25
N PRO A 129 16.35 7.12 8.84
CA PRO A 129 15.74 7.03 10.17
C PRO A 129 14.55 6.07 10.24
N ILE A 130 13.77 5.97 9.16
CA ILE A 130 12.65 5.03 9.07
C ILE A 130 13.18 3.59 9.03
N ILE A 131 14.20 3.31 8.22
CA ILE A 131 14.87 2.00 8.15
C ILE A 131 15.36 1.57 9.54
N ARG A 132 16.11 2.42 10.25
CA ARG A 132 16.64 2.08 11.58
C ARG A 132 15.54 1.84 12.62
N LYS A 133 14.40 2.52 12.48
CA LYS A 133 13.28 2.37 13.42
C LYS A 133 12.48 1.08 13.19
N TYR A 134 12.37 0.63 11.95
CA TYR A 134 11.43 -0.44 11.57
C TYR A 134 12.08 -1.70 10.99
N ILE A 135 13.40 -1.73 10.79
CA ILE A 135 14.16 -2.91 10.37
C ILE A 135 15.16 -3.26 11.46
N LYS A 136 15.20 -4.54 11.87
CA LYS A 136 16.13 -4.99 12.91
C LYS A 136 17.57 -4.98 12.40
N PRO A 137 18.56 -4.65 13.25
CA PRO A 137 19.98 -4.85 12.95
C PRO A 137 20.29 -6.28 12.48
N GLY A 138 21.30 -6.44 11.61
CA GLY A 138 21.67 -7.73 11.02
C GLY A 138 20.77 -8.21 9.86
N THR A 139 19.79 -7.41 9.43
CA THR A 139 18.93 -7.72 8.28
C THR A 139 19.66 -7.50 6.96
N THR A 140 19.40 -8.34 5.97
CA THR A 140 19.76 -8.07 4.57
C THR A 140 18.67 -7.23 3.93
N ILE A 141 19.00 -5.99 3.55
CA ILE A 141 18.08 -5.06 2.89
C ILE A 141 18.32 -5.14 1.39
N ILE A 142 17.25 -5.32 0.61
CA ILE A 142 17.29 -5.28 -0.85
C ILE A 142 16.56 -4.04 -1.33
N SER A 143 17.18 -3.26 -2.21
CA SER A 143 16.55 -2.12 -2.87
C SER A 143 17.02 -2.00 -4.32
N ASP A 144 16.39 -1.14 -5.12
CA ASP A 144 16.76 -0.87 -6.52
C ASP A 144 18.08 -0.08 -6.71
N ALA A 145 19.04 -0.22 -5.78
CA ALA A 145 20.34 0.43 -5.77
C ALA A 145 20.30 1.97 -5.96
N TRP A 146 19.22 2.62 -5.56
CA TRP A 146 19.17 4.09 -5.61
C TRP A 146 20.24 4.71 -4.73
N ARG A 147 20.99 5.67 -5.29
CA ARG A 147 21.97 6.52 -4.60
C ARG A 147 21.59 7.04 -3.20
N ALA A 148 20.30 7.25 -2.88
CA ALA A 148 19.86 7.69 -1.55
C ALA A 148 20.13 6.62 -0.48
N TYR A 149 20.26 5.36 -0.89
CA TYR A 149 20.57 4.21 -0.05
C TYR A 149 22.07 3.95 0.10
N GLY A 150 22.95 4.72 -0.54
CA GLY A 150 24.41 4.54 -0.41
C GLY A 150 24.93 4.64 1.03
N GLY A 151 24.16 5.24 1.94
CA GLY A 151 24.46 5.28 3.37
C GLY A 151 24.02 4.05 4.16
N ILE A 152 23.22 3.12 3.60
CA ILE A 152 22.75 1.92 4.31
C ILE A 152 23.92 1.01 4.66
N ALA A 153 24.84 0.75 3.72
CA ALA A 153 26.02 -0.07 3.98
C ALA A 153 26.98 0.56 5.01
N GLN A 154 26.87 1.89 5.23
CA GLN A 154 27.68 2.63 6.19
C GLN A 154 27.05 2.63 7.60
N LEU A 155 25.84 2.10 7.76
CA LEU A 155 25.21 1.93 9.07
C LEU A 155 25.98 0.84 9.83
N GLN A 156 26.61 1.20 10.96
CA GLN A 156 27.38 0.30 11.83
C GLN A 156 26.55 -0.80 12.53
N GLU A 157 25.28 -0.96 12.15
CA GLU A 157 24.31 -1.89 12.74
C GLU A 157 24.25 -3.24 11.99
N GLY A 158 25.22 -3.52 11.11
CA GLY A 158 25.36 -4.81 10.43
C GLY A 158 24.31 -5.06 9.35
N TYR A 159 23.80 -4.02 8.69
CA TYR A 159 22.93 -4.20 7.52
C TYR A 159 23.77 -4.60 6.30
N ASN A 160 23.33 -5.64 5.61
CA ASN A 160 23.84 -5.95 4.28
C ASN A 160 22.92 -5.30 3.25
N HIS A 161 23.46 -4.63 2.24
CA HIS A 161 22.69 -4.01 1.17
C HIS A 161 23.03 -4.63 -0.17
N GLY A 162 22.01 -5.06 -0.91
CA GLY A 162 22.14 -5.72 -2.21
C GLY A 162 21.06 -5.27 -3.19
#